data_AF-A0A1G8IMB4-F1
#
_entry.id   AF-A0A1G8IMB4-F1
#
_cell.length_a   1.000
_cell.length_b   1.000
_cell.length_c   1.000
_cell.angle_alpha   90.00
_cell.angle_beta   90.00
_cell.angle_gamma   90.00
#
_symmetry.space_group_name_H-M   'P 1'
#
loop_
_entity.id
_entity.type
_entity.pdbx_description
1 polymer ?
#
loop_
_entity_poly.entity_id
_entity_poly.type
_entity_poly.pdbx_seq_one_letter_code
_entity_poly.pdbx_strand_id
1 'polypeptide(L)'
;MHADPQVTYSKPPIETKVKAMGLVSYLAGVAGMAALQALADDPSMIAFLPDWIEAITLPLVPTALTALAGWKARHTPRPDLPGDQR
;
A
#
# COMPACT_ATOMS: atom_id res chain seq x y z
N MET A 1 41.99 -15.27 -12.78
CA MET A 1 41.27 -14.03 -12.42
C MET A 1 40.12 -13.90 -13.41
N HIS A 2 38.96 -14.46 -13.09
CA HIS A 2 37.77 -14.31 -13.92
C HIS A 2 37.20 -12.93 -13.64
N ALA A 3 37.20 -12.06 -14.65
CA ALA A 3 36.54 -10.77 -14.56
C ALA A 3 35.02 -11.05 -14.60
N ASP A 4 34.34 -10.81 -13.49
CA ASP A 4 32.88 -10.84 -13.47
C ASP A 4 32.36 -9.79 -14.48
N PRO A 5 31.42 -10.15 -15.37
CA PRO A 5 30.90 -9.23 -16.36
C PRO A 5 30.28 -8.01 -15.65
N GLN A 6 30.71 -6.81 -16.04
CA GLN A 6 30.19 -5.54 -15.55
C GLN A 6 28.68 -5.45 -15.79
N VAL A 7 27.88 -5.58 -14.74
CA VAL A 7 26.42 -5.44 -14.80
C VAL A 7 26.10 -3.97 -15.10
N THR A 8 25.83 -3.67 -16.36
CA THR A 8 25.38 -2.34 -16.77
C THR A 8 23.89 -2.21 -16.45
N TYR A 9 23.56 -1.52 -15.36
CA TYR A 9 22.18 -1.20 -15.02
C TYR A 9 21.63 -0.14 -15.97
N SER A 10 20.84 -0.54 -16.97
CA SER A 10 20.04 0.42 -17.73
C SER A 10 18.99 1.04 -16.80
N LYS A 11 18.67 2.34 -16.98
CA LYS A 11 17.57 3.02 -16.30
C LYS A 11 16.34 2.96 -17.22
N PRO A 12 15.53 1.89 -17.20
CA PRO A 12 14.35 1.82 -18.03
C PRO A 12 13.37 2.94 -17.63
N PRO A 13 12.56 3.45 -18.57
CA PRO A 13 11.47 4.38 -18.26
C PRO A 13 10.53 3.79 -17.20
N ILE A 14 10.01 4.64 -16.30
CA ILE A 14 9.03 4.21 -15.29
C ILE A 14 7.80 3.62 -16.00
N GLU A 15 7.49 2.37 -15.66
CA GLU A 15 6.37 1.65 -16.24
C GLU A 15 5.03 2.34 -15.95
N THR A 16 4.11 2.31 -16.93
CA THR A 16 2.77 2.93 -16.80
C THR A 16 2.00 2.42 -15.59
N LYS A 17 2.15 1.12 -15.26
CA LYS A 17 1.51 0.52 -14.08
C LYS A 17 1.98 1.17 -12.78
N VAL A 18 3.27 1.51 -12.69
CA VAL A 18 3.85 2.15 -11.49
C VAL A 18 3.29 3.57 -11.35
N LYS A 19 3.18 4.30 -12.45
CA LYS A 19 2.57 5.65 -12.45
C LYS A 19 1.10 5.62 -12.04
N ALA A 20 0.33 4.69 -12.62
CA ALA A 20 -1.07 4.51 -12.29
C ALA A 20 -1.26 4.14 -10.81
N MET A 21 -0.47 3.20 -10.30
CA MET A 21 -0.50 2.83 -8.88
C MET A 21 -0.11 4.00 -7.98
N GLY A 22 0.90 4.80 -8.35
CA GLY A 22 1.28 5.99 -7.61
C GLY A 22 0.14 7.01 -7.51
N LEU A 23 -0.57 7.27 -8.60
CA LEU A 23 -1.75 8.14 -8.61
C LEU A 23 -2.87 7.58 -7.72
N VAL A 24 -3.17 6.29 -7.85
CA VAL A 24 -4.19 5.60 -7.04
C VAL A 24 -3.85 5.69 -5.56
N SER A 25 -2.60 5.43 -5.18
CA SER A 25 -2.15 5.55 -3.79
C SER A 25 -2.30 6.96 -3.24
N TYR A 26 -1.95 7.98 -4.04
CA TYR A 26 -2.13 9.38 -3.64
C TYR A 26 -3.61 9.71 -3.40
N LEU A 27 -4.49 9.38 -4.36
CA LEU A 27 -5.92 9.65 -4.26
C LEU A 27 -6.57 8.87 -3.12
N ALA A 28 -6.17 7.61 -2.90
CA ALA A 28 -6.62 6.81 -1.77
C ALA A 28 -6.21 7.44 -0.43
N GLY A 29 -4.99 7.98 -0.33
CA GLY A 29 -4.55 8.72 0.85
C GLY A 29 -5.38 9.97 1.11
N VAL A 30 -5.65 10.77 0.07
CA VAL A 30 -6.52 11.96 0.17
C VAL A 30 -7.93 11.57 0.62
N ALA A 31 -8.53 10.56 -0.01
CA ALA A 31 -9.86 10.07 0.34
C ALA A 31 -9.91 9.53 1.78
N GLY A 32 -8.89 8.79 2.21
CA GLY A 32 -8.77 8.29 3.58
C GLY A 32 -8.71 9.42 4.60
N MET A 33 -7.92 10.47 4.33
CA MET A 33 -7.85 11.64 5.21
C MET A 33 -9.18 12.38 5.28
N ALA A 34 -9.88 12.55 4.15
CA ALA A 34 -11.19 13.18 4.13
C ALA A 34 -12.22 12.40 4.96
N ALA A 35 -12.20 11.07 4.89
CA ALA A 35 -13.06 10.22 5.72
C ALA A 35 -12.74 10.34 7.22
N LEU A 36 -11.46 10.39 7.60
CA LEU A 36 -11.06 10.60 8.99
C LEU A 36 -11.45 11.98 9.52
N GLN A 37 -11.37 13.02 8.68
CA GLN A 37 -11.83 14.37 9.04
C GLN A 37 -13.35 14.39 9.27
N ALA A 38 -14.13 13.78 8.37
CA ALA A 38 -15.58 13.70 8.56
C ALA A 38 -15.97 12.99 9.87
N LEU A 39 -15.24 11.93 10.25
CA LEU A 39 -15.45 11.25 11.52
C LEU A 39 -15.06 12.11 12.73
N ALA A 40 -13.99 12.90 12.62
CA ALA A 40 -13.58 13.82 13.67
C ALA A 40 -14.59 14.97 13.86
N ASP A 41 -15.23 15.43 12.78
CA ASP A 41 -16.23 16.49 12.79
C ASP A 41 -17.59 16.02 13.36
N ASP A 42 -17.94 14.73 13.18
CA ASP A 42 -19.16 14.12 13.72
C ASP A 42 -18.89 12.78 14.44
N PRO A 43 -18.51 12.82 15.74
CA PRO A 43 -18.26 11.62 16.53
C PRO A 43 -19.51 10.75 16.74
N SER A 44 -20.72 11.28 16.48
CA SER A 44 -21.95 10.50 16.62
C SER A 44 -22.01 9.31 15.65
N MET A 45 -21.23 9.36 14.57
CA MET A 45 -21.09 8.27 13.59
C MET A 45 -20.56 6.96 14.21
N ILE A 46 -19.82 7.05 15.33
CA ILE A 46 -19.27 5.88 16.05
C ILE A 46 -19.77 5.79 17.49
N ALA A 47 -20.75 6.59 17.89
CA ALA A 47 -21.25 6.63 19.27
C ALA A 47 -21.91 5.32 19.75
N PHE A 48 -22.14 4.35 18.87
CA PHE A 48 -22.55 2.99 19.24
C PHE A 48 -21.41 2.17 19.86
N LEU A 49 -20.16 2.59 19.68
CA LEU A 49 -18.96 1.94 20.20
C LEU A 49 -18.63 2.53 21.58
N PRO A 50 -18.46 1.70 22.63
CA PRO A 50 -17.95 2.17 23.92
C PRO A 50 -16.53 2.77 23.78
N ASP A 51 -16.24 3.84 24.51
CA ASP A 51 -14.98 4.60 24.45
C ASP A 51 -13.71 3.71 24.52
N TRP A 52 -13.73 2.67 25.35
CA TRP A 52 -12.58 1.76 25.50
C TRP A 52 -12.37 0.85 24.28
N ILE A 53 -13.43 0.52 23.55
CA ILE A 53 -13.34 -0.24 22.30
C ILE A 53 -12.81 0.68 21.21
N GLU A 54 -13.34 1.91 21.12
CA GLU A 54 -12.90 2.92 20.16
C GLU A 54 -11.39 3.14 20.20
N ALA A 55 -10.83 3.34 21.41
CA ALA A 55 -9.40 3.55 21.63
C ALA A 55 -8.51 2.39 21.13
N ILE A 56 -9.05 1.17 21.08
CA ILE A 56 -8.34 -0.01 20.59
C ILE A 56 -8.57 -0.18 19.08
N THR A 57 -9.80 0.01 18.60
CA THR A 57 -10.16 -0.30 17.21
C THR A 57 -9.73 0.76 16.21
N LEU A 58 -9.81 2.05 16.56
CA LEU A 58 -9.43 3.14 15.64
C LEU A 58 -7.98 3.04 15.16
N PRO A 59 -6.96 2.82 16.01
CA PRO A 59 -5.58 2.66 15.55
C PRO A 59 -5.34 1.35 14.77
N LEU A 60 -6.24 0.37 14.84
CA LEU A 60 -6.17 -0.87 14.06
C LEU A 60 -6.74 -0.74 12.65
N VAL A 61 -7.54 0.30 12.36
CA VAL A 61 -8.12 0.48 11.03
C VAL A 61 -7.04 0.64 9.95
N PRO A 62 -6.01 1.51 10.11
CA PRO A 62 -4.95 1.65 9.10
C PRO A 62 -4.16 0.35 8.89
N THR A 63 -3.88 -0.39 9.96
CA THR A 63 -3.11 -1.65 9.88
C THR A 63 -3.92 -2.75 9.19
N ALA A 64 -5.21 -2.88 9.51
CA ALA A 64 -6.11 -3.83 8.87
C ALA A 64 -6.29 -3.53 7.38
N LEU A 65 -6.47 -2.26 7.00
CA LEU A 65 -6.54 -1.84 5.60
C LEU A 65 -5.25 -2.16 4.85
N THR A 66 -4.10 -1.91 5.47
CA THR A 66 -2.79 -2.23 4.87
C THR A 66 -2.61 -3.74 4.69
N ALA A 67 -2.98 -4.55 5.70
CA ALA A 67 -2.91 -6.00 5.62
C ALA A 67 -3.80 -6.56 4.50
N LEU A 68 -5.05 -6.07 4.38
CA LEU A 68 -5.98 -6.46 3.32
C LEU A 68 -5.47 -6.05 1.93
N ALA A 69 -4.91 -4.85 1.81
CA ALA A 69 -4.31 -4.37 0.57
C ALA A 69 -3.13 -5.25 0.14
N GLY A 70 -2.26 -5.63 1.08
CA GLY A 70 -1.15 -6.55 0.84
C GLY A 70 -1.63 -7.95 0.46
N TRP A 71 -2.65 -8.49 1.14
CA TRP A 71 -3.21 -9.81 0.85
C TRP A 71 -3.85 -9.89 -0.55
N LYS A 72 -4.52 -8.83 -1.00
CA LYS A 72 -5.07 -8.74 -2.37
C LYS A 72 -4.04 -8.38 -3.43
N ALA A 73 -2.85 -7.89 -3.06
CA ALA A 73 -1.87 -7.43 -4.02
C ALA A 73 -1.35 -8.60 -4.87
N ARG A 74 -1.66 -8.56 -6.17
CA ARG A 74 -1.23 -9.60 -7.10
C ARG A 74 0.29 -9.59 -7.21
N HIS A 75 0.92 -10.71 -6.86
CA HIS A 75 2.36 -10.86 -7.03
C HIS A 75 2.67 -10.86 -8.53
N THR A 76 3.52 -9.93 -8.96
CA THR A 76 3.97 -9.88 -10.35
C THR A 76 5.05 -10.95 -10.51
N PRO A 77 4.88 -11.93 -11.42
CA PRO A 77 5.94 -12.88 -11.73
C PRO A 77 7.18 -12.09 -12.16
N ARG A 78 8.37 -12.53 -11.73
CA ARG A 78 9.62 -11.87 -12.10
C ARG A 78 10.22 -12.59 -13.31
N PRO A 79 10.01 -12.08 -14.53
CA PRO A 79 10.52 -12.74 -15.72
C PRO A 79 12.05 -12.70 -15.81
N ASP A 80 12.67 -11.75 -15.10
CA ASP A 80 14.09 -11.44 -15.01
C ASP A 80 14.91 -12.39 -14.14
N LEU A 81 14.28 -13.17 -13.25
CA LEU A 81 15.00 -14.17 -12.45
C LEU A 81 15.27 -15.46 -13.26
N PRO A 82 16.48 -16.02 -13.16
CA PRO A 82 16.80 -17.32 -13.74
C PRO A 82 15.93 -18.43 -13.12
N GLY A 83 15.69 -19.51 -13.87
CA GLY A 83 14.64 -20.50 -13.57
C GLY A 83 14.85 -21.32 -12.30
N ASP A 84 16.06 -21.30 -11.73
CA ASP A 84 16.40 -21.85 -10.42
C ASP A 84 15.98 -20.96 -9.24
N GLN A 85 15.65 -19.69 -9.50
CA GLN A 85 15.27 -18.67 -8.51
C GLN A 85 13.82 -18.18 -8.69
N ARG A 86 13.03 -18.85 -9.54
CA ARG A 86 11.61 -18.56 -9.79
C ARG A 86 10.67 -19.35 -8.87
#